data_AF-A0A5J4ZLM6-F1
#
_entry.id   AF-A0A5J4ZLM6-F1
#
_cell.length_a   1.000
_cell.length_b   1.000
_cell.length_c   1.000
_cell.angle_alpha   90.00
_cell.angle_beta   90.00
_cell.angle_gamma   90.00
#
_symmetry.space_group_name_H-M   'P 1'
#
loop_
_entity.id
_entity.type
_entity.pdbx_description
1 polymer ?
#
loop_
_entity_poly.entity_id
_entity_poly.type
_entity_poly.pdbx_seq_one_letter_code
_entity_poly.pdbx_strand_id
1 'polypeptide(L)'
;MPVLATGRANAVHNHGLDPDRLLLAEAFVGKGFFKKRISYHAKGKCGIKVRPECRLTVVVREISPAEEAEIARLRVSNFRKLTKRESRLVPHKLIKTTPIWNRKGKAKSHVPGSMAA
;
A
#
# COMPACT_ATOMS: atom_id res chain seq x y z
N MET A 1 -9.15 12.33 4.05
CA MET A 1 -9.09 11.34 5.15
C MET A 1 -8.72 12.05 6.46
N PRO A 2 -9.68 12.70 7.14
CA PRO A 2 -9.37 13.52 8.32
C PRO A 2 -9.05 12.69 9.58
N VAL A 3 -9.85 11.67 9.91
CA VAL A 3 -9.73 10.94 11.19
C VAL A 3 -8.40 10.21 11.35
N LEU A 4 -7.89 9.58 10.28
CA LEU A 4 -6.60 8.90 10.30
C LEU A 4 -5.42 9.86 10.48
N ALA A 5 -5.48 11.01 9.80
CA ALA A 5 -4.44 12.03 9.92
C ALA A 5 -4.42 12.64 11.33
N THR A 6 -5.61 12.93 11.89
CA THR A 6 -5.74 13.40 13.28
C THR A 6 -5.28 12.35 14.28
N GLY A 7 -5.64 11.08 14.08
CA GLY A 7 -5.18 9.97 14.93
C GLY A 7 -3.66 9.83 14.93
N ARG A 8 -3.03 9.89 13.75
CA ARG A 8 -1.56 9.89 13.61
C ARG A 8 -0.92 11.09 14.30
N ALA A 9 -1.46 12.29 14.10
CA ALA A 9 -0.94 13.50 14.73
C ALA A 9 -1.01 13.42 16.27
N ASN A 10 -2.13 12.92 16.81
CA ASN A 10 -2.30 12.73 18.25
C ASN A 10 -1.35 11.66 18.80
N ALA A 11 -1.16 10.55 18.08
CA ALA A 11 -0.23 9.48 18.46
C ALA A 11 1.22 9.98 18.54
N VAL A 12 1.68 10.76 17.55
CA VAL A 12 3.05 11.29 17.52
C VAL A 12 3.24 12.39 18.55
N HIS A 13 2.34 13.37 18.61
CA HIS A 13 2.52 14.56 19.45
C HIS A 13 2.25 14.30 20.93
N ASN A 14 1.16 13.58 21.26
CA ASN A 14 0.74 13.42 22.66
C ASN A 14 1.30 12.14 23.29
N HIS A 15 1.50 11.08 22.51
CA HIS A 15 1.96 9.78 23.00
C HIS A 15 3.40 9.42 22.59
N GLY A 16 4.06 10.24 21.75
CA GLY A 16 5.45 10.04 21.36
C GLY A 16 5.71 8.79 20.51
N LEU A 17 4.67 8.25 19.87
CA LEU A 17 4.76 7.00 19.09
C LEU A 17 5.46 7.24 17.75
N ASP A 18 6.18 6.23 17.26
CA ASP A 18 6.90 6.33 15.98
C ASP A 18 5.91 6.27 14.79
N PRO A 19 5.85 7.31 13.94
CA PRO A 19 4.92 7.36 12.81
C PRO A 19 5.13 6.25 11.76
N ASP A 20 6.34 5.69 11.65
CA ASP A 20 6.65 4.69 10.64
C ASP A 20 6.31 3.26 11.10
N ARG A 21 6.16 3.07 12.43
CA ARG A 21 5.78 1.80 13.07
C ARG A 21 4.33 1.79 13.57
N LEU A 22 3.55 2.77 13.16
CA LEU A 22 2.20 2.97 13.63
C LEU A 22 1.21 2.10 12.84
N LEU A 23 0.37 1.33 13.55
CA LEU A 23 -0.62 0.43 12.96
C LEU A 23 -2.00 0.67 13.59
N LEU A 24 -3.04 0.53 12.76
CA LEU A 24 -4.43 0.57 13.25
C LEU A 24 -4.74 -0.76 13.94
N ALA A 25 -4.99 -0.70 15.24
CA ALA A 25 -5.43 -1.87 16.00
C ALA A 25 -6.89 -2.18 15.69
N GLU A 26 -7.73 -1.16 15.81
CA GLU A 26 -9.17 -1.29 15.68
C GLU A 26 -9.78 -0.02 15.08
N ALA A 27 -10.85 -0.20 14.30
CA ALA A 27 -11.62 0.91 13.75
C ALA A 27 -13.10 0.58 13.86
N PHE A 28 -13.83 1.38 14.63
CA PHE A 28 -15.24 1.18 14.91
C PHE A 28 -16.07 2.35 14.39
N VAL A 29 -17.28 2.02 13.92
CA VAL A 29 -18.28 3.00 13.52
C VAL A 29 -19.49 2.85 14.44
N GLY A 30 -19.73 3.87 15.26
CA GLY A 30 -20.89 3.99 16.11
C GLY A 30 -22.02 4.77 15.44
N LYS A 31 -23.26 4.49 15.86
CA LYS A 31 -24.43 5.29 15.49
C LYS A 31 -24.32 6.66 16.16
N GLY A 32 -24.49 7.72 15.37
CA GLY A 32 -24.55 9.10 15.86
C GLY A 32 -25.99 9.59 15.98
N PHE A 33 -26.18 10.90 15.87
CA PHE A 33 -27.50 11.50 15.95
C PHE A 33 -28.29 11.33 14.65
N PHE A 34 -29.60 11.18 14.79
CA PHE A 34 -30.53 11.05 13.68
C PHE A 34 -31.36 12.33 13.56
N LYS A 35 -30.94 13.22 12.66
CA LYS A 35 -31.62 14.50 12.46
C LYS A 35 -32.90 14.30 11.65
N LYS A 36 -34.04 14.65 12.23
CA LYS A 36 -35.33 14.63 11.52
C LYS A 36 -35.42 15.79 10.52
N ARG A 37 -35.91 15.50 9.31
CA ARG A 37 -36.17 16.44 8.22
C ARG A 37 -37.55 16.13 7.64
N ILE A 38 -38.26 17.15 7.22
CA ILE A 38 -39.57 16.96 6.59
C ILE A 38 -39.34 16.54 5.14
N SER A 39 -40.09 15.52 4.72
CA SER A 39 -40.19 15.07 3.32
C SER A 39 -41.60 15.34 2.83
N TYR A 40 -41.73 16.23 1.85
CA TYR A 40 -43.03 16.58 1.28
C TYR A 40 -43.45 15.53 0.24
N HIS A 41 -44.73 15.17 0.24
CA HIS A 41 -45.33 14.24 -0.70
C HIS A 41 -46.61 14.85 -1.32
N ALA A 42 -47.12 14.21 -2.38
CA ALA A 42 -48.34 14.65 -3.05
C ALA A 42 -49.57 14.56 -2.12
N LYS A 43 -50.63 15.30 -2.48
CA LYS A 43 -51.92 15.35 -1.75
C LYS A 43 -51.78 15.80 -0.28
N GLY A 44 -50.89 16.75 0.00
CA GLY A 44 -50.70 17.33 1.34
C GLY A 44 -50.07 16.38 2.37
N LYS A 45 -49.53 15.23 1.94
CA LYS A 45 -48.88 14.28 2.84
C LYS A 45 -47.46 14.75 3.15
N CYS A 46 -47.04 14.60 4.41
CA CYS A 46 -45.65 14.78 4.81
C CYS A 46 -45.13 13.57 5.57
N GLY A 47 -43.90 13.17 5.28
CA GLY A 47 -43.16 12.12 5.97
C GLY A 47 -41.95 12.69 6.69
N ILE A 48 -41.36 11.91 7.59
CA ILE A 48 -40.13 12.28 8.28
C ILE A 48 -38.96 11.55 7.60
N LYS A 49 -38.10 12.31 6.93
CA LYS A 49 -36.80 11.82 6.45
C LYS A 49 -35.77 11.97 7.56
N VAL A 50 -34.94 10.96 7.74
CA VAL A 50 -33.87 10.99 8.73
C VAL A 50 -32.53 11.20 8.04
N ARG A 51 -31.74 12.17 8.52
CA ARG A 51 -30.34 12.36 8.15
C ARG A 51 -29.47 11.72 9.24
N PRO A 52 -28.91 10.53 9.01
CA PRO A 52 -28.07 9.86 10.00
C PRO A 52 -26.69 10.49 10.05
N GLU A 53 -26.14 10.60 11.25
CA GLU A 53 -24.74 10.89 11.51
C GLU A 53 -24.09 9.66 12.14
N CYS A 54 -22.78 9.51 11.94
CA CYS A 54 -22.00 8.38 12.47
C CYS A 54 -20.80 8.92 13.24
N ARG A 55 -20.32 8.16 14.22
CA ARG A 55 -19.09 8.46 14.96
C ARG A 55 -18.06 7.40 14.60
N LEU A 56 -16.89 7.83 14.13
CA LEU A 56 -15.81 6.94 13.76
C LEU A 56 -14.72 7.04 14.81
N THR A 57 -14.42 5.91 15.45
CA THR A 57 -13.37 5.80 16.48
C THR A 57 -12.27 4.92 15.94
N VAL A 58 -11.03 5.38 16.05
CA VAL A 58 -9.85 4.65 15.60
C VAL A 58 -8.92 4.45 16.79
N VAL A 59 -8.49 3.21 16.99
CA VAL A 59 -7.49 2.84 18.00
C VAL A 59 -6.20 2.50 17.28
N VAL A 60 -5.12 3.10 17.73
CA VAL A 60 -3.81 3.01 17.09
C VAL A 60 -2.82 2.41 18.09
N ARG A 61 -1.93 1.54 17.59
CA ARG A 61 -0.88 0.90 18.39
C ARG A 61 0.44 0.87 17.62
N GLU A 62 1.53 0.63 18.33
CA GLU A 62 2.82 0.35 17.72
C GLU A 62 2.98 -1.12 17.37
N ILE A 63 3.83 -1.37 16.38
CA ILE A 63 4.18 -2.71 15.91
C ILE A 63 5.20 -3.36 16.87
N SER A 64 4.95 -4.61 17.22
CA SER A 64 5.97 -5.47 17.83
C SER A 64 6.98 -5.92 16.77
N PRO A 65 8.29 -6.02 17.08
CA PRO A 65 9.30 -6.44 16.11
C PRO A 65 9.03 -7.81 15.47
N ALA A 66 8.31 -8.71 16.16
CA ALA A 66 7.88 -9.99 15.61
C ALA A 66 6.84 -9.83 14.49
N GLU A 67 5.87 -8.93 14.68
CA GLU A 67 4.81 -8.62 13.70
C GLU A 67 5.40 -7.91 12.47
N GLU A 68 6.39 -7.04 12.68
CA GLU A 68 7.15 -6.35 11.61
C GLU A 68 7.80 -7.34 10.64
N ALA A 69 8.44 -8.39 11.17
CA ALA A 69 9.07 -9.44 10.37
C ALA A 69 8.04 -10.28 9.60
N GLU A 70 6.87 -10.54 10.18
CA GLU A 70 5.78 -11.25 9.51
C GLU A 70 5.20 -10.42 8.36
N ILE A 71 4.95 -9.13 8.58
CA ILE A 71 4.50 -8.20 7.55
C ILE A 71 5.50 -8.15 6.39
N ALA A 72 6.80 -8.07 6.67
CA ALA A 72 7.84 -8.07 5.64
C ALA A 72 7.82 -9.37 4.80
N ARG A 73 7.70 -10.53 5.45
CA ARG A 73 7.58 -11.84 4.77
C ARG A 73 6.34 -11.91 3.88
N LEU A 74 5.19 -11.46 4.39
CA LEU A 74 3.92 -11.42 3.64
C LEU A 74 4.04 -10.49 2.42
N ARG A 75 4.69 -9.34 2.57
CA ARG A 75 4.90 -8.37 1.49
C ARG A 75 5.76 -8.95 0.37
N VAL A 76 6.86 -9.62 0.69
CA VAL A 76 7.72 -10.34 -0.28
C VAL A 76 6.97 -11.49 -0.95
N SER A 77 6.20 -12.27 -0.18
CA SER A 77 5.40 -13.38 -0.71
C SER A 77 4.33 -12.88 -1.70
N ASN A 78 3.61 -11.82 -1.33
CA ASN A 78 2.60 -11.20 -2.19
C ASN A 78 3.22 -10.61 -3.45
N PHE A 79 4.37 -9.95 -3.33
CA PHE A 79 5.11 -9.46 -4.49
C PHE A 79 5.46 -10.59 -5.45
N ARG A 80 6.08 -11.68 -4.96
CA ARG A 80 6.42 -12.86 -5.78
C ARG A 80 5.19 -13.49 -6.44
N LYS A 81 4.04 -13.53 -5.74
CA LYS A 81 2.77 -14.02 -6.29
C LYS A 81 2.25 -13.09 -7.40
N LEU A 82 2.34 -11.78 -7.20
CA LEU A 82 1.93 -10.79 -8.20
C LEU A 82 2.80 -10.90 -9.47
N THR A 83 4.12 -11.00 -9.33
CA THR A 83 5.04 -11.17 -10.46
C THR A 83 4.75 -12.45 -11.25
N LYS A 84 4.46 -13.57 -10.55
CA LYS A 84 4.05 -14.83 -11.18
C LYS A 84 2.70 -14.73 -11.89
N ARG A 85 1.77 -13.95 -11.33
CA ARG A 85 0.45 -13.70 -11.94
C ARG A 85 0.59 -12.85 -13.20
N GLU A 86 1.38 -11.79 -13.16
CA GLU A 86 1.70 -10.94 -14.32
C GLU A 86 2.41 -11.73 -15.42
N SER A 87 3.40 -12.57 -15.08
CA SER A 87 4.08 -13.41 -16.08
C SER A 87 3.16 -14.46 -16.71
N ARG A 88 2.10 -14.88 -16.02
CA ARG A 88 1.10 -15.83 -16.53
C ARG A 88 0.01 -15.16 -17.36
N LEU A 89 -0.40 -13.94 -17.01
CA LEU A 89 -1.40 -13.14 -17.73
C LEU A 89 -0.83 -12.47 -18.98
N VAL A 90 0.46 -12.16 -18.98
CA VAL A 90 1.19 -11.64 -20.14
C VAL A 90 2.32 -12.60 -20.48
N PRO A 91 2.00 -13.84 -20.94
CA PRO A 91 3.01 -14.83 -21.30
C PRO A 91 3.81 -14.42 -22.54
N HIS A 92 3.32 -13.42 -23.27
CA HIS A 92 3.95 -12.86 -24.46
C HIS A 92 4.31 -11.39 -24.19
N LYS A 93 5.40 -11.13 -23.46
CA LYS A 93 6.18 -9.95 -23.83
C LYS A 93 6.63 -10.23 -25.26
N LEU A 94 6.09 -9.49 -26.22
CA LEU A 94 6.67 -9.37 -27.56
C LEU A 94 8.18 -9.24 -27.32
N ILE A 95 8.95 -10.23 -27.78
CA ILE A 95 10.41 -10.13 -27.79
C ILE A 95 10.66 -8.78 -28.49
N LYS A 96 11.09 -7.75 -27.74
CA LYS A 96 11.65 -6.57 -28.37
C LYS A 96 12.86 -7.12 -29.09
N THR A 97 12.71 -7.38 -30.37
CA THR A 97 13.76 -7.64 -31.34
C THR A 97 14.56 -6.36 -31.51
N THR A 98 15.15 -5.86 -30.44
CA THR A 98 16.38 -5.10 -30.56
C THR A 98 17.47 -6.16 -30.56
N PRO A 99 18.00 -6.57 -31.73
CA PRO A 99 19.18 -7.42 -31.74
C PRO A 99 20.28 -6.66 -31.00
N ILE A 100 20.76 -7.23 -29.90
CA ILE A 100 21.96 -6.74 -29.22
C ILE A 100 23.13 -7.11 -30.14
N TRP A 101 23.38 -6.29 -31.15
CA TRP A 101 24.64 -6.31 -31.86
C TRP A 101 25.68 -5.69 -30.94
N ASN A 102 26.29 -6.51 -30.08
CA ASN A 102 27.45 -6.09 -29.31
C ASN A 102 28.61 -7.05 -29.61
N ARG A 103 29.23 -6.83 -30.77
CA ARG A 103 30.45 -7.49 -31.22
C ARG A 103 31.64 -6.85 -30.49
N LYS A 104 31.88 -7.20 -29.21
CA LYS A 104 33.20 -7.01 -28.61
C LYS A 104 34.04 -8.25 -28.91
N GLY A 105 34.87 -8.14 -29.96
CA GLY A 105 35.86 -9.15 -30.30
C GLY A 105 36.79 -9.39 -29.11
N LYS A 106 37.09 -10.65 -28.82
CA LYS A 106 38.18 -11.00 -27.92
C LYS A 106 39.48 -10.40 -28.49
N ALA A 107 40.03 -9.41 -27.81
CA ALA A 107 41.41 -9.03 -28.02
C ALA A 107 42.27 -10.25 -27.66
N LYS A 108 42.99 -10.80 -28.65
CA LYS A 108 44.08 -11.74 -28.39
C LYS A 108 45.12 -10.98 -27.58
N SER A 109 45.41 -11.44 -26.36
CA SER A 109 46.60 -11.03 -25.63
C SER A 109 47.83 -11.47 -26.43
N HIS A 110 48.44 -10.55 -27.16
CA HIS A 110 49.76 -10.74 -27.73
C HIS A 110 50.75 -10.62 -26.58
N VAL A 111 51.34 -11.74 -26.17
CA VAL A 111 52.52 -11.73 -25.29
C VAL A 111 53.72 -11.65 -26.23
N PRO A 112 54.47 -10.54 -26.28
CA PRO A 112 55.73 -10.53 -27.01
C PRO A 112 56.76 -11.35 -26.20
N GLY A 113 57.37 -12.31 -26.88
CA GLY A 113 58.37 -13.19 -26.30
C GLY A 113 59.60 -12.42 -25.82
N SER A 114 60.04 -12.75 -24.60
CA SER A 114 61.41 -12.52 -24.16
C SER A 114 62.19 -13.84 -24.31
N MET A 115 62.89 -13.98 -25.43
CA MET A 115 64.14 -14.76 -25.56
C MET A 115 65.16 -13.78 -26.14
N ALA A 116 66.44 -13.75 -25.83
CA ALA A 116 67.33 -14.33 -24.84
C ALA A 116 68.68 -13.60 -25.08
N ALA A 117 69.47 -13.33 -24.04
CA ALA A 117 70.92 -13.16 -24.08
C ALA A 117 71.44 -13.17 -22.64
#